data_AF-A0A9W6HM52-F1
#
_entry.id   AF-A0A9W6HM52-F1
#
_cell.length_a   1.000
_cell.length_b   1.000
_cell.length_c   1.000
_cell.angle_alpha   90.00
_cell.angle_beta   90.00
_cell.angle_gamma   90.00
#
_symmetry.space_group_name_H-M   'P 1'
#
loop_
_entity.id
_entity.type
_entity.pdbx_description
1 polymer ?
#
loop_
_entity_poly.entity_id
_entity_poly.type
_entity_poly.pdbx_seq_one_letter_code
_entity_poly.pdbx_strand_id
1 'polypeptide(L)'
;MAADLFERFRTRHEIRAITVDAIREITALEWTRIEARSEIPNAPGVYVWATREAPHAVVYIGSASSAVGLSDRVGEEIGWRNDHGIEVGKDALRDEPASMVVLARAPFVRVAFEDDLIVFVAETAQPQWSLDKTAVALPETPEQWEGFLTACAHIVSGRRASIGGGAWNQKATTVAEQMFPAAWARLHDLKSV
;
A
#
# COMPACT_ATOMS: atom_id res chain seq x y z
N MET A 1 11.42 -23.55 19.83
CA MET A 1 12.18 -23.66 18.56
C MET A 1 11.55 -22.83 17.43
N ALA A 2 10.22 -22.89 17.20
CA ALA A 2 9.54 -22.03 16.23
C ALA A 2 9.56 -20.51 16.60
N ALA A 3 9.41 -20.18 17.88
CA ALA A 3 9.46 -18.78 18.36
C ALA A 3 10.83 -18.10 18.13
N ASP A 4 11.92 -18.86 18.30
CA ASP A 4 13.31 -18.39 18.05
C ASP A 4 13.57 -18.22 16.54
N LEU A 5 12.95 -19.05 15.69
CA LEU A 5 13.01 -18.87 14.24
C LEU A 5 12.26 -17.59 13.80
N PHE A 6 11.07 -17.34 14.36
CA PHE A 6 10.23 -16.19 14.05
C PHE A 6 10.89 -14.87 14.46
N GLU A 7 11.46 -14.81 15.67
CA GLU A 7 12.23 -13.64 16.12
C GLU A 7 13.51 -13.40 15.31
N ARG A 8 14.19 -14.47 14.86
CA ARG A 8 15.35 -14.34 13.97
C ARG A 8 15.00 -13.82 12.58
N PHE A 9 13.78 -14.09 12.08
CA PHE A 9 13.26 -13.48 10.86
C PHE A 9 12.83 -12.03 11.08
N ARG A 10 12.20 -11.71 12.23
CA ARG A 10 11.78 -10.35 12.58
C ARG A 10 12.96 -9.38 12.74
N THR A 11 14.10 -9.88 13.22
CA THR A 11 15.25 -9.05 13.62
C THR A 11 16.35 -8.91 12.57
N ARG A 12 16.18 -9.46 11.35
CA ARG A 12 17.25 -9.45 10.33
C ARG A 12 16.88 -8.68 9.07
N HIS A 13 17.65 -7.60 8.88
CA HIS A 13 17.74 -6.69 7.75
C HIS A 13 16.71 -5.57 7.74
N GLU A 14 17.20 -4.32 7.80
CA GLU A 14 16.43 -3.13 7.41
C GLU A 14 15.69 -3.46 6.11
N ILE A 15 14.37 -3.57 6.20
CA ILE A 15 13.53 -3.71 5.03
C ILE A 15 13.56 -2.34 4.36
N ARG A 16 14.27 -2.24 3.23
CA ARG A 16 14.21 -1.06 2.39
C ARG A 16 12.80 -0.96 1.82
N ALA A 17 11.99 -0.09 2.39
CA ALA A 17 10.68 0.26 1.86
C ALA A 17 10.77 1.59 1.12
N ILE A 18 9.90 1.77 0.12
CA ILE A 18 9.63 3.09 -0.42
C ILE A 18 8.94 3.93 0.66
N THR A 19 9.27 5.21 0.76
CA THR A 19 8.67 6.12 1.75
C THR A 19 7.52 6.90 1.13
N VAL A 20 6.63 7.45 1.96
CA VAL A 20 5.55 8.34 1.49
C VAL A 20 6.09 9.60 0.80
N ASP A 21 7.26 10.10 1.20
CA ASP A 21 7.87 11.24 0.50
C ASP A 21 8.42 10.83 -0.89
N ALA A 22 8.98 9.63 -1.01
CA ALA A 22 9.39 9.10 -2.31
C ALA A 22 8.18 8.86 -3.23
N ILE A 23 7.06 8.32 -2.75
CA ILE A 23 5.87 8.15 -3.61
C ILE A 23 5.33 9.50 -4.08
N ARG A 24 5.37 10.56 -3.25
CA ARG A 24 4.98 11.92 -3.66
C ARG A 24 5.83 12.42 -4.82
N GLU A 25 7.15 12.29 -4.72
CA GLU A 25 8.07 12.70 -5.77
C GLU A 25 7.91 11.87 -7.06
N ILE A 26 7.78 10.55 -6.91
CA ILE A 26 7.64 9.63 -8.03
C ILE A 26 6.35 9.87 -8.80
N THR A 27 5.24 10.04 -8.08
CA THR A 27 3.90 10.15 -8.68
C THR A 27 3.54 11.57 -9.08
N ALA A 28 4.04 12.58 -8.36
CA ALA A 28 3.56 13.96 -8.40
C ALA A 28 2.05 14.09 -8.09
N LEU A 29 1.47 13.13 -7.38
CA LEU A 29 0.10 13.22 -6.87
C LEU A 29 0.09 13.91 -5.51
N GLU A 30 -1.05 14.51 -5.17
CA GLU A 30 -1.27 15.13 -3.86
C GLU A 30 -1.66 14.06 -2.83
N TRP A 31 -0.67 13.64 -2.02
CA TRP A 31 -0.86 12.61 -0.99
C TRP A 31 -1.22 13.21 0.37
N THR A 32 -2.41 12.89 0.85
CA THR A 32 -2.96 13.36 2.13
C THR A 32 -2.99 12.24 3.16
N ARG A 33 -2.53 12.51 4.38
CA ARG A 33 -2.70 11.60 5.52
C ARG A 33 -4.15 11.68 5.99
N ILE A 34 -4.77 10.54 6.25
CA ILE A 34 -6.12 10.48 6.81
C ILE A 34 -6.04 10.24 8.31
N GLU A 35 -6.57 11.16 9.09
CA GLU A 35 -6.74 11.06 10.54
C GLU A 35 -8.18 10.68 10.92
N ALA A 36 -9.15 11.01 10.08
CA ALA A 36 -10.56 10.68 10.28
C ALA A 36 -11.26 10.20 9.01
N ARG A 37 -12.24 9.30 9.15
CA ARG A 37 -13.00 8.74 8.01
C ARG A 37 -13.68 9.81 7.15
N SER A 38 -14.08 10.93 7.75
CA SER A 38 -14.68 12.07 7.05
C SER A 38 -13.73 12.82 6.12
N GLU A 39 -12.42 12.60 6.25
CA GLU A 39 -11.39 13.23 5.41
C GLU A 39 -11.12 12.43 4.13
N ILE A 40 -11.67 11.21 4.02
CA ILE A 40 -11.42 10.34 2.86
C ILE A 40 -12.21 10.89 1.66
N PRO A 41 -11.54 11.17 0.52
CA PRO A 41 -12.20 11.64 -0.68
C PRO A 41 -13.23 10.64 -1.23
N ASN A 42 -14.36 11.14 -1.72
CA ASN A 42 -15.32 10.35 -2.50
C ASN A 42 -14.93 10.35 -3.99
N ALA A 43 -13.76 9.79 -4.29
CA ALA A 43 -13.24 9.76 -5.65
C ALA A 43 -12.39 8.49 -5.88
N PRO A 44 -12.21 8.05 -7.14
CA PRO A 44 -11.24 7.04 -7.49
C PRO A 44 -9.82 7.49 -7.12
N GLY A 45 -9.01 6.55 -6.65
CA GLY A 45 -7.70 6.90 -6.12
C GLY A 45 -6.84 5.71 -5.74
N VAL A 46 -5.64 6.02 -5.28
CA VAL A 46 -4.71 5.09 -4.67
C VAL A 46 -4.47 5.44 -3.22
N TYR A 47 -4.10 4.45 -2.43
CA TYR A 47 -3.80 4.63 -1.03
C TYR A 47 -2.66 3.72 -0.60
N VAL A 48 -1.97 4.13 0.47
CA VAL A 48 -0.91 3.37 1.09
C VAL A 48 -1.10 3.31 2.60
N TRP A 49 -0.82 2.16 3.19
CA TRP A 49 -0.60 2.06 4.63
C TRP A 49 0.90 2.09 4.90
N ALA A 50 1.31 2.96 5.83
CA ALA A 50 2.70 3.21 6.14
C ALA A 50 2.95 3.24 7.64
N THR A 51 4.21 3.07 8.04
CA THR A 51 4.62 3.20 9.44
C THR A 51 4.32 4.58 9.98
N ARG A 52 3.93 4.65 11.25
CA ARG A 52 3.66 5.93 11.92
C ARG A 52 4.92 6.78 12.09
N GLU A 53 6.06 6.16 12.35
CA GLU A 53 7.32 6.87 12.52
C GLU A 53 7.91 7.31 11.18
N ALA A 54 8.52 8.50 11.18
CA ALA A 54 9.25 9.01 10.02
C ALA A 54 10.64 8.35 9.93
N PRO A 55 11.12 8.00 8.72
CA PRO A 55 10.42 8.15 7.44
C PRO A 55 9.29 7.13 7.29
N HIS A 56 8.10 7.59 6.86
CA HIS A 56 6.90 6.76 6.73
C HIS A 56 7.10 5.66 5.66
N ALA A 57 7.49 4.47 6.10
CA ALA A 57 7.77 3.33 5.24
C ALA A 57 6.45 2.69 4.78
N VAL A 58 6.26 2.58 3.47
CA VAL A 58 5.05 1.97 2.88
C VAL A 58 5.08 0.45 3.08
N VAL A 59 4.01 -0.08 3.66
CA VAL A 59 3.80 -1.51 3.96
C VAL A 59 2.80 -2.14 2.99
N TYR A 60 1.78 -1.37 2.61
CA TYR A 60 0.70 -1.81 1.73
C TYR A 60 0.37 -0.72 0.72
N ILE A 61 0.04 -1.13 -0.49
CA ILE A 61 -0.43 -0.29 -1.59
C ILE A 61 -1.74 -0.88 -2.08
N GLY A 62 -2.75 -0.03 -2.30
CA GLY A 62 -4.02 -0.42 -2.90
C GLY A 62 -4.62 0.69 -3.76
N SER A 63 -5.68 0.34 -4.48
CA SER A 63 -6.50 1.26 -5.28
C SER A 63 -7.98 1.12 -4.98
N ALA A 64 -8.74 2.14 -5.38
CA ALA A 64 -10.19 2.14 -5.35
C ALA A 64 -10.75 2.83 -6.60
N SER A 65 -11.62 2.11 -7.33
CA SER A 65 -12.02 2.48 -8.70
C SER A 65 -13.50 2.80 -8.86
N SER A 66 -14.31 2.61 -7.80
CA SER A 66 -15.73 2.94 -7.82
C SER A 66 -15.95 4.46 -7.70
N ALA A 67 -17.17 4.92 -7.98
CA ALA A 67 -17.54 6.34 -7.83
C ALA A 67 -17.50 6.83 -6.36
N VAL A 68 -17.71 5.91 -5.39
CA VAL A 68 -17.49 6.19 -3.96
C VAL A 68 -15.99 6.02 -3.62
N GLY A 69 -15.29 5.20 -4.39
CA GLY A 69 -13.85 5.16 -4.52
C GLY A 69 -13.14 4.92 -3.20
N LEU A 70 -12.22 5.82 -2.88
CA LEU A 70 -11.40 5.77 -1.67
C LEU A 70 -12.25 5.70 -0.39
N SER A 71 -13.33 6.47 -0.30
CA SER A 71 -14.18 6.56 0.91
C SER A 71 -14.81 5.23 1.30
N ASP A 72 -15.23 4.44 0.31
CA ASP A 72 -15.77 3.10 0.53
C ASP A 72 -14.64 2.14 0.94
N ARG A 73 -13.62 2.03 0.10
CA ARG A 73 -12.55 1.04 0.28
C ARG A 73 -11.71 1.30 1.54
N VAL A 74 -11.16 2.50 1.69
CA VAL A 74 -10.32 2.87 2.85
C VAL A 74 -11.19 2.93 4.11
N GLY A 75 -12.44 3.38 3.99
CA GLY A 75 -13.39 3.40 5.10
C GLY A 75 -13.73 2.00 5.64
N GLU A 76 -13.91 1.02 4.75
CA GLU A 76 -14.10 -0.39 5.10
C GLU A 76 -12.85 -0.96 5.78
N GLU A 77 -11.67 -0.70 5.22
CA GLU A 77 -10.39 -1.17 5.78
C GLU A 77 -10.09 -0.58 7.17
N ILE A 78 -10.35 0.71 7.39
CA ILE A 78 -10.28 1.34 8.72
C ILE A 78 -11.31 0.70 9.67
N GLY A 79 -12.53 0.44 9.18
CA GLY A 79 -13.56 -0.26 9.93
C GLY A 79 -13.09 -1.62 10.42
N TRP A 80 -12.58 -2.46 9.51
CA TRP A 80 -12.04 -3.77 9.84
C TRP A 80 -10.85 -3.71 10.80
N ARG A 81 -9.96 -2.73 10.67
CA ARG A 81 -8.86 -2.50 11.61
C ARG A 81 -9.36 -2.20 13.01
N ASN A 82 -10.36 -1.33 13.13
CA ASN A 82 -10.95 -0.97 14.42
C ASN A 82 -11.70 -2.15 15.05
N ASP A 83 -12.48 -2.89 14.25
CA ASP A 83 -13.19 -4.08 14.70
C ASP A 83 -12.22 -5.16 15.20
N HIS A 84 -11.12 -5.38 14.47
CA HIS A 84 -10.05 -6.30 14.91
C HIS A 84 -9.44 -5.86 16.24
N GLY A 85 -9.21 -4.55 16.44
CA GLY A 85 -8.72 -4.04 17.73
C GLY A 85 -9.69 -4.29 18.89
N ILE A 86 -11.00 -4.21 18.64
CA ILE A 86 -12.03 -4.55 19.62
C ILE A 86 -12.02 -6.06 19.92
N GLU A 87 -11.86 -6.91 18.90
CA GLU A 87 -11.75 -8.36 19.06
C GLU A 87 -10.52 -8.74 19.89
N VAL A 88 -9.33 -8.24 19.52
CA VAL A 88 -8.08 -8.47 20.28
C VAL A 88 -8.22 -7.97 21.73
N GLY A 89 -8.87 -6.83 21.95
CA GLY A 89 -9.13 -6.30 23.30
C GLY A 89 -10.10 -7.16 24.13
N LYS A 90 -11.05 -7.84 23.48
CA LYS A 90 -11.98 -8.80 24.13
C LYS A 90 -11.34 -10.16 24.36
N ASP A 91 -10.45 -10.59 23.47
CA ASP A 91 -9.75 -11.87 23.54
C ASP A 91 -8.57 -11.82 24.52
N ALA A 92 -7.98 -10.66 24.80
CA ALA A 92 -7.08 -10.48 25.94
C ALA A 92 -7.75 -10.83 27.29
N LEU A 93 -9.08 -10.98 27.32
CA LEU A 93 -9.89 -11.40 28.46
C LEU A 93 -10.42 -12.85 28.35
N ARG A 94 -10.11 -13.60 27.28
CA ARG A 94 -10.60 -14.99 27.05
C ARG A 94 -9.52 -15.90 26.45
N ASP A 95 -9.36 -17.10 27.01
CA ASP A 95 -8.35 -18.12 26.63
C ASP A 95 -8.57 -18.81 25.25
N GLU A 96 -9.38 -18.25 24.33
CA GLU A 96 -9.66 -18.87 23.02
C GLU A 96 -9.29 -17.96 21.83
N PRO A 97 -8.71 -18.50 20.74
CA PRO A 97 -8.15 -17.67 19.67
C PRO A 97 -9.20 -17.34 18.59
N ALA A 98 -9.80 -16.15 18.63
CA ALA A 98 -10.71 -15.67 17.57
C ALA A 98 -9.97 -15.20 16.28
N SER A 99 -8.64 -15.35 16.22
CA SER A 99 -7.80 -14.81 15.14
C SER A 99 -8.07 -15.38 13.73
N MET A 100 -8.85 -16.45 13.59
CA MET A 100 -9.05 -17.13 12.30
C MET A 100 -9.95 -16.37 11.29
N VAL A 101 -10.91 -15.56 11.74
CA VAL A 101 -11.90 -14.93 10.84
C VAL A 101 -11.34 -13.68 10.16
N VAL A 102 -10.58 -12.85 10.87
CA VAL A 102 -9.90 -11.66 10.29
C VAL A 102 -8.74 -12.07 9.38
N LEU A 103 -7.99 -13.13 9.74
CA LEU A 103 -6.92 -13.69 8.92
C LEU A 103 -7.41 -14.17 7.54
N ALA A 104 -8.65 -14.62 7.43
CA ALA A 104 -9.21 -15.12 6.18
C ALA A 104 -9.70 -14.02 5.22
N ARG A 105 -10.03 -12.81 5.73
CA ARG A 105 -10.67 -11.76 4.93
C ARG A 105 -9.73 -10.68 4.43
N ALA A 106 -8.74 -10.28 5.24
CA ALA A 106 -7.74 -9.29 4.82
C ALA A 106 -6.49 -9.39 5.71
N PRO A 107 -5.47 -10.20 5.33
CA PRO A 107 -4.26 -10.39 6.13
C PRO A 107 -3.52 -9.09 6.48
N PHE A 108 -3.66 -8.05 5.64
CA PHE A 108 -3.03 -6.75 5.89
C PHE A 108 -3.69 -6.00 7.07
N VAL A 109 -4.98 -6.22 7.37
CA VAL A 109 -5.71 -5.52 8.46
C VAL A 109 -5.07 -5.82 9.80
N ARG A 110 -4.65 -7.08 9.99
CA ARG A 110 -3.90 -7.49 11.18
C ARG A 110 -2.60 -6.71 11.32
N VAL A 111 -1.80 -6.66 10.25
CA VAL A 111 -0.53 -5.90 10.24
C VAL A 111 -0.79 -4.41 10.47
N ALA A 112 -1.82 -3.84 9.85
CA ALA A 112 -2.22 -2.45 10.04
C ALA A 112 -2.62 -2.13 11.49
N PHE A 113 -3.20 -3.09 12.20
CA PHE A 113 -3.49 -2.96 13.62
C PHE A 113 -2.23 -3.15 14.49
N GLU A 114 -1.53 -4.28 14.33
CA GLU A 114 -0.37 -4.67 15.16
C GLU A 114 0.80 -3.68 15.06
N ASP A 115 1.07 -3.16 13.86
CA ASP A 115 2.16 -2.20 13.63
C ASP A 115 1.68 -0.73 13.66
N ASP A 116 0.43 -0.49 14.09
CA ASP A 116 -0.20 0.83 14.20
C ASP A 116 0.02 1.71 12.95
N LEU A 117 -0.26 1.13 11.78
CA LEU A 117 -0.06 1.80 10.50
C LEU A 117 -1.03 2.96 10.32
N ILE A 118 -0.56 3.98 9.63
CA ILE A 118 -1.33 5.16 9.22
C ILE A 118 -1.57 5.11 7.71
N VAL A 119 -2.69 5.67 7.25
CA VAL A 119 -3.07 5.64 5.83
C VAL A 119 -2.89 7.00 5.17
N PHE A 120 -2.35 6.98 3.96
CA PHE A 120 -2.28 8.11 3.05
C PHE A 120 -3.06 7.79 1.79
N VAL A 121 -3.72 8.79 1.22
CA VAL A 121 -4.52 8.64 0.00
C VAL A 121 -4.15 9.70 -1.02
N ALA A 122 -4.35 9.40 -2.30
CA ALA A 122 -4.27 10.34 -3.40
C ALA A 122 -5.36 10.03 -4.43
N GLU A 123 -6.08 11.07 -4.87
CA GLU A 123 -6.99 10.95 -6.01
C GLU A 123 -6.18 10.70 -7.29
N THR A 124 -6.69 9.84 -8.17
CA THR A 124 -6.01 9.61 -9.45
C THR A 124 -6.12 10.84 -10.34
N ALA A 125 -4.98 11.27 -10.87
CA ALA A 125 -4.89 12.30 -11.88
C ALA A 125 -4.04 11.83 -13.06
N GLN A 126 -4.07 12.57 -14.17
CA GLN A 126 -3.09 12.37 -15.24
C GLN A 126 -1.69 12.72 -14.73
N PRO A 127 -0.66 11.93 -15.05
CA PRO A 127 0.72 12.25 -14.68
C PRO A 127 1.12 13.65 -15.14
N GLN A 128 1.70 14.45 -14.24
CA GLN A 128 2.22 15.79 -14.54
C GLN A 128 3.65 15.76 -15.09
N TRP A 129 4.15 14.57 -15.39
CA TRP A 129 5.49 14.32 -15.92
C TRP A 129 5.37 13.55 -17.24
N SER A 130 6.36 13.73 -18.11
CA SER A 130 6.49 13.02 -19.37
C SER A 130 7.72 12.13 -19.36
N LEU A 131 7.67 11.00 -20.05
CA LEU A 131 8.83 10.15 -20.27
C LEU A 131 9.25 10.29 -21.74
N ASP A 132 10.53 10.59 -21.99
CA ASP A 132 11.12 10.77 -23.34
C ASP A 132 11.04 9.54 -24.25
N LYS A 133 10.50 8.41 -23.75
CA LYS A 133 10.36 7.16 -24.49
C LYS A 133 8.90 6.99 -24.91
N THR A 134 8.61 7.32 -26.17
CA THR A 134 7.30 7.32 -26.85
C THR A 134 6.54 5.98 -26.91
N ALA A 135 6.98 4.95 -26.19
CA ALA A 135 6.38 3.61 -26.21
C ALA A 135 5.96 3.10 -24.82
N VAL A 136 5.98 3.94 -23.79
CA VAL A 136 5.64 3.55 -22.42
C VAL A 136 4.26 4.09 -22.04
N ALA A 137 3.33 3.18 -21.74
CA ALA A 137 2.01 3.57 -21.23
C ALA A 137 2.15 4.22 -19.84
N LEU A 138 1.51 5.37 -19.68
CA LEU A 138 1.43 6.09 -18.42
C LEU A 138 0.23 5.59 -17.60
N PRO A 139 0.26 5.69 -16.26
CA PRO A 139 -0.89 5.30 -15.45
C PRO A 139 -2.04 6.29 -15.60
N GLU A 140 -3.22 5.78 -15.94
CA GLU A 140 -4.44 6.56 -16.15
C GLU A 140 -5.56 6.15 -15.18
N THR A 141 -5.62 4.86 -14.80
CA THR A 141 -6.62 4.32 -13.87
C THR A 141 -6.06 4.08 -12.47
N PRO A 142 -6.90 3.98 -11.42
CA PRO A 142 -6.47 3.62 -10.07
C PRO A 142 -5.62 2.34 -10.00
N GLU A 143 -6.00 1.30 -10.74
CA GLU A 143 -5.26 0.05 -10.80
C GLU A 143 -3.90 0.22 -11.49
N GLN A 144 -3.82 1.06 -12.51
CA GLN A 144 -2.55 1.38 -13.18
C GLN A 144 -1.64 2.19 -12.24
N TRP A 145 -2.18 3.12 -11.47
CA TRP A 145 -1.43 3.82 -10.43
C TRP A 145 -0.95 2.87 -9.32
N GLU A 146 -1.79 1.95 -8.83
CA GLU A 146 -1.37 0.91 -7.87
C GLU A 146 -0.29 0.02 -8.48
N GLY A 147 -0.46 -0.42 -9.72
CA GLY A 147 0.51 -1.26 -10.43
C GLY A 147 1.85 -0.56 -10.63
N PHE A 148 1.82 0.72 -10.99
CA PHE A 148 3.00 1.58 -11.11
C PHE A 148 3.72 1.73 -9.76
N LEU A 149 3.01 2.06 -8.69
CA LEU A 149 3.57 2.18 -7.33
C LEU A 149 4.15 0.85 -6.84
N THR A 150 3.45 -0.25 -7.09
CA THR A 150 3.91 -1.61 -6.75
C THR A 150 5.20 -1.95 -7.50
N ALA A 151 5.28 -1.62 -8.80
CA ALA A 151 6.49 -1.79 -9.58
C ALA A 151 7.66 -0.93 -9.06
N CYS A 152 7.41 0.33 -8.72
CA CYS A 152 8.40 1.20 -8.07
C CYS A 152 8.90 0.61 -6.75
N ALA A 153 7.99 0.18 -5.88
CA ALA A 153 8.32 -0.47 -4.62
C ALA A 153 9.20 -1.71 -4.86
N HIS A 154 8.85 -2.57 -5.82
CA HIS A 154 9.65 -3.74 -6.18
C HIS A 154 11.06 -3.41 -6.68
N ILE A 155 11.21 -2.36 -7.49
CA ILE A 155 12.51 -1.90 -8.01
C ILE A 155 13.38 -1.36 -6.86
N VAL A 156 12.79 -0.59 -5.94
CA VAL A 156 13.50 0.04 -4.82
C VAL A 156 13.84 -0.96 -3.70
N SER A 157 12.89 -1.83 -3.33
CA SER A 157 13.01 -2.76 -2.20
C SER A 157 13.66 -4.12 -2.57
N GLY A 158 13.86 -4.39 -3.86
CA GLY A 158 14.45 -5.63 -4.35
C GLY A 158 13.49 -6.83 -4.28
N ARG A 159 12.24 -6.67 -4.74
CA ARG A 159 11.17 -7.70 -4.75
C ARG A 159 10.76 -8.24 -3.36
N ARG A 160 11.05 -7.51 -2.28
CA ARG A 160 10.47 -7.79 -0.96
C ARG A 160 9.03 -7.26 -0.99
N ALA A 161 8.08 -8.18 -0.99
CA ALA A 161 6.67 -7.89 -1.26
C ALA A 161 6.08 -6.91 -0.25
N SER A 162 5.58 -5.76 -0.71
CA SER A 162 4.50 -5.06 -0.01
C SER A 162 3.28 -5.97 0.01
N ILE A 163 2.49 -5.96 1.08
CA ILE A 163 1.22 -6.66 1.06
C ILE A 163 0.36 -5.89 0.05
N GLY A 164 0.15 -6.44 -1.15
CA GLY A 164 -0.61 -5.76 -2.20
C GLY A 164 -2.10 -6.03 -2.02
N GLY A 165 -2.92 -4.98 -2.04
CA GLY A 165 -4.37 -5.08 -1.84
C GLY A 165 -5.11 -5.78 -2.97
N GLY A 166 -4.69 -5.51 -4.21
CA GLY A 166 -5.18 -6.18 -5.41
C GLY A 166 -4.20 -7.22 -5.99
N ALA A 167 -2.93 -7.23 -5.55
CA ALA A 167 -1.87 -8.06 -6.15
C ALA A 167 -2.03 -9.58 -5.95
N TRP A 168 -2.97 -10.01 -5.11
CA TRP A 168 -3.38 -11.42 -4.99
C TRP A 168 -4.23 -11.89 -6.17
N ASN A 169 -4.83 -10.97 -6.91
CA ASN A 169 -5.60 -11.28 -8.11
C ASN A 169 -4.68 -11.19 -9.34
N GLN A 170 -4.20 -12.38 -9.74
CA GLN A 170 -3.88 -12.80 -11.12
C GLN A 170 -2.39 -12.86 -11.52
N LYS A 171 -2.03 -14.01 -12.11
CA LYS A 171 -0.70 -14.45 -12.56
C LYS A 171 -0.22 -13.65 -13.79
N ALA A 172 1.10 -13.41 -13.91
CA ALA A 172 1.94 -13.17 -15.11
C ALA A 172 1.46 -12.21 -16.24
N THR A 173 0.33 -11.54 -16.06
CA THR A 173 -0.22 -10.47 -16.92
C THR A 173 -0.76 -9.34 -16.04
N THR A 174 -0.06 -9.00 -14.95
CA THR A 174 -0.53 -8.03 -13.97
C THR A 174 -0.43 -6.60 -14.49
N VAL A 175 -1.32 -5.72 -14.02
CA VAL A 175 -1.20 -4.27 -14.26
C VAL A 175 0.16 -3.75 -13.77
N ALA A 176 0.72 -4.32 -12.69
CA ALA A 176 2.07 -4.00 -12.23
C ALA A 176 3.18 -4.36 -13.23
N GLU A 177 3.10 -5.52 -13.90
CA GLU A 177 4.04 -5.89 -14.97
C GLU A 177 3.90 -4.96 -16.18
N GLN A 178 2.67 -4.57 -16.54
CA GLN A 178 2.42 -3.61 -17.62
C GLN A 178 3.00 -2.22 -17.30
N MET A 179 2.94 -1.81 -16.03
CA MET A 179 3.44 -0.52 -15.55
C MET A 179 4.93 -0.54 -15.20
N PHE A 180 5.59 -1.70 -15.20
CA PHE A 180 7.01 -1.81 -14.89
C PHE A 180 7.91 -0.94 -15.79
N PRO A 181 7.72 -0.85 -17.12
CA PRO A 181 8.51 0.05 -17.96
C PRO A 181 8.37 1.52 -17.57
N ALA A 182 7.16 1.97 -17.18
CA ALA A 182 6.91 3.33 -16.70
C ALA A 182 7.60 3.58 -15.36
N ALA A 183 7.44 2.67 -14.41
CA ALA A 183 8.09 2.73 -13.11
C ALA A 183 9.62 2.80 -13.23
N TRP A 184 10.20 1.94 -14.08
CA TRP A 184 11.63 1.94 -14.35
C TRP A 184 12.12 3.25 -14.97
N ALA A 185 11.43 3.73 -16.02
CA ALA A 185 11.81 4.97 -16.70
C ALA A 185 11.71 6.18 -15.76
N ARG A 186 10.64 6.30 -14.99
CA ARG A 186 10.43 7.41 -14.05
C ARG A 186 11.48 7.42 -12.92
N LEU A 187 11.79 6.26 -12.35
CA LEU A 187 12.84 6.16 -11.32
C LEU A 187 14.24 6.51 -11.85
N HIS A 188 14.49 6.27 -13.15
CA HIS A 188 15.75 6.67 -13.78
C HIS A 188 15.82 8.16 -14.07
N ASP A 189 14.71 8.75 -14.54
CA ASP A 189 14.57 10.19 -14.78
C ASP A 189 14.84 11.02 -13.52
N LEU A 190 14.28 10.59 -12.38
CA LEU A 190 14.52 11.24 -11.08
C LEU A 190 15.96 11.12 -10.57
N LYS A 191 16.72 10.10 -10.99
CA LYS A 191 18.14 9.97 -10.62
C LYS A 191 19.08 10.86 -11.45
N SER A 192 18.60 11.35 -12.60
CA SER A 192 19.37 12.21 -13.50
C SER A 192 19.22 13.70 -13.22
N VAL A 193 18.39 14.06 -12.23
CA VAL A 193 18.23 15.42 -11.69
C VAL A 193 19.08 15.56 -10.44
#